data_AF-A0A975IDP8-F1
#
_entry.id   AF-A0A975IDP8-F1
#
_cell.length_a   1.000
_cell.length_b   1.000
_cell.length_c   1.000
_cell.angle_alpha   90.00
_cell.angle_beta   90.00
_cell.angle_gamma   90.00
#
_symmetry.space_group_name_H-M   'P 1'
#
loop_
_entity.id
_entity.type
_entity.pdbx_description
1 polymer ?
#
loop_
_entity_poly.entity_id
_entity_poly.type
_entity_poly.pdbx_seq_one_letter_code
_entity_poly.pdbx_strand_id
1 'polypeptide(L)'
;MKIEAKFTVKSNKLFSADGLTEISISSPVRTEAADACKNTLAVDILKKAEGETTAVKNKFLFIDLPQSFMEISSGAYNETALASLRDFLKAIEKSELNAVIAPQFEDDFDTPSLQADSSDSQGVESFIAAVSHAARRIKDCESVIGFAIPEKLLAGGLGEKSCAAEYISELKKKHEHYIFFAGRNEIERVHCINDVANTDIVMY
;
A
#
# COMPACT_ATOMS: atom_id res chain seq x y z
N MET A 1 5.64 -18.18 10.87
CA MET A 1 4.17 -18.19 10.84
C MET A 1 3.75 -17.79 9.43
N LYS A 2 2.86 -18.55 8.80
CA LYS A 2 2.33 -18.24 7.45
C LYS A 2 1.04 -17.45 7.66
N ILE A 3 0.96 -16.23 7.15
CA ILE A 3 -0.28 -15.45 7.15
C ILE A 3 -1.20 -16.06 6.10
N GLU A 4 -2.44 -16.37 6.47
CA GLU A 4 -3.44 -16.86 5.53
C GLU A 4 -4.04 -15.70 4.72
N ALA A 5 -4.28 -15.93 3.43
CA ALA A 5 -4.88 -14.93 2.57
C ALA A 5 -6.35 -14.68 2.99
N LYS A 6 -6.66 -13.44 3.39
CA LYS A 6 -8.02 -13.02 3.77
C LYS A 6 -8.90 -12.69 2.57
N PHE A 7 -8.28 -12.39 1.44
CA PHE A 7 -8.95 -11.90 0.24
C PHE A 7 -8.35 -12.52 -1.02
N THR A 8 -9.12 -12.48 -2.10
CA THR A 8 -8.69 -12.86 -3.45
C THR A 8 -8.97 -11.73 -4.43
N VAL A 9 -8.26 -11.72 -5.56
CA VAL A 9 -8.46 -10.72 -6.62
C VAL A 9 -9.02 -11.40 -7.86
N LYS A 10 -10.05 -10.82 -8.46
CA LYS A 10 -10.60 -11.26 -9.73
C LYS A 10 -11.10 -10.06 -10.52
N SER A 11 -10.68 -9.94 -11.78
CA SER A 11 -11.11 -8.85 -12.66
C SER A 11 -10.96 -7.47 -12.01
N ASN A 12 -9.78 -7.22 -11.42
CA ASN A 12 -9.41 -5.99 -10.72
C ASN A 12 -10.29 -5.60 -9.52
N LYS A 13 -11.06 -6.54 -8.98
CA LYS A 13 -11.92 -6.37 -7.82
C LYS A 13 -11.47 -7.29 -6.68
N LEU A 14 -11.72 -6.85 -5.46
CA LEU A 14 -11.43 -7.63 -4.27
C LEU A 14 -12.62 -8.54 -3.92
N PHE A 15 -12.32 -9.77 -3.52
CA PHE A 15 -13.30 -10.74 -3.05
C PHE A 15 -12.87 -11.34 -1.70
N SER A 16 -13.82 -11.89 -0.96
CA SER A 16 -13.55 -12.74 0.21
C SER A 16 -12.60 -13.90 -0.12
N ALA A 17 -12.02 -14.52 0.91
CA ALA A 17 -11.11 -15.66 0.75
C ALA A 17 -11.71 -16.84 -0.06
N ASP A 18 -13.03 -17.03 -0.02
CA ASP A 18 -13.75 -18.04 -0.81
C ASP A 18 -14.03 -17.63 -2.27
N GLY A 19 -13.75 -16.37 -2.63
CA GLY A 19 -13.99 -15.81 -3.96
C GLY A 19 -15.46 -15.55 -4.30
N LEU A 20 -16.39 -15.70 -3.34
CA LEU A 20 -17.83 -15.62 -3.59
C LEU A 20 -18.43 -14.23 -3.38
N THR A 21 -17.88 -13.47 -2.44
CA THR A 21 -18.43 -12.15 -2.07
C THR A 21 -17.49 -11.05 -2.55
N GLU A 22 -17.96 -10.21 -3.47
CA GLU A 22 -17.24 -8.99 -3.86
C GLU A 22 -17.19 -8.03 -2.66
N ILE A 23 -15.99 -7.55 -2.34
CA ILE A 23 -15.75 -6.59 -1.26
C ILE A 23 -15.50 -5.23 -1.90
N SER A 24 -16.41 -4.29 -1.63
CA SER A 24 -16.28 -2.93 -2.15
C SER A 24 -15.23 -2.15 -1.37
N ILE A 25 -14.35 -1.45 -2.11
CA ILE A 25 -13.33 -0.53 -1.58
C ILE A 25 -13.64 0.89 -2.09
N SER A 26 -14.92 1.25 -2.15
CA SER A 26 -15.30 2.61 -2.49
C SER A 26 -15.00 3.54 -1.32
N SER A 27 -14.28 4.63 -1.58
CA SER A 27 -13.96 5.68 -0.60
C SER A 27 -13.15 5.19 0.62
N PRO A 28 -11.91 4.70 0.45
CA PRO A 28 -11.13 4.23 1.59
C PRO A 28 -10.87 5.36 2.60
N VAL A 29 -10.97 5.03 3.88
CA VAL A 29 -10.49 5.92 4.94
C VAL A 29 -8.99 6.01 4.80
N ARG A 30 -8.46 7.24 4.74
CA ARG A 30 -7.04 7.53 4.63
C ARG A 30 -6.51 8.22 5.89
N THR A 31 -5.27 7.90 6.25
CA THR A 31 -4.54 8.57 7.32
C THR A 31 -3.05 8.54 7.03
N GLU A 32 -2.32 9.56 7.45
CA GLU A 32 -0.85 9.51 7.43
C GLU A 32 -0.32 8.55 8.50
N ALA A 33 0.80 7.89 8.22
CA ALA A 33 1.46 6.96 9.13
C ALA A 33 1.84 7.63 10.47
N ALA A 34 2.32 8.87 10.43
CA ALA A 34 2.66 9.63 11.63
C ALA A 34 1.45 9.90 12.53
N ASP A 35 0.27 10.11 11.94
CA ASP A 35 -0.97 10.30 12.69
C ASP A 35 -1.52 8.97 13.23
N ALA A 36 -1.47 7.91 12.42
CA ALA A 36 -1.87 6.57 12.87
C ALA A 36 -1.10 6.11 14.11
N CYS A 37 0.19 6.45 14.19
CA CYS A 37 1.05 6.09 15.32
C CYS A 37 0.78 6.90 16.60
N LYS A 38 -0.04 7.97 16.55
CA LYS A 38 -0.42 8.72 17.75
C LYS A 38 -1.55 7.97 18.46
N ASN A 39 -1.28 7.47 19.68
CA ASN A 39 -2.12 6.57 20.49
C ASN A 39 -3.63 6.90 20.62
N THR A 40 -4.06 8.12 20.33
CA THR A 40 -5.46 8.56 20.40
C THR A 40 -6.28 8.23 19.16
N LEU A 41 -5.65 7.92 18.00
CA LEU A 41 -6.34 7.88 16.72
C LEU A 41 -7.02 6.57 16.36
N ALA A 42 -6.64 5.42 16.93
CA ALA A 42 -7.27 4.14 16.55
C ALA A 42 -8.80 4.15 16.79
N VAL A 43 -9.26 4.75 17.88
CA VAL A 43 -10.68 4.87 18.23
C VAL A 43 -11.41 5.88 17.33
N ASP A 44 -10.78 7.00 16.99
CA ASP A 44 -11.40 8.03 16.15
C ASP A 44 -11.39 7.64 14.66
N ILE A 45 -10.38 6.90 14.20
CA ILE A 45 -10.35 6.27 12.86
C ILE A 45 -11.45 5.20 12.78
N LEU A 46 -11.59 4.35 13.82
CA LEU A 46 -12.67 3.38 13.91
C LEU A 46 -14.04 4.07 13.87
N LYS A 47 -14.24 5.15 14.64
CA LYS A 47 -15.48 5.94 14.64
C LYS A 47 -15.75 6.62 13.30
N LYS A 48 -14.73 7.18 12.63
CA LYS A 48 -14.87 7.73 11.28
C LYS A 48 -15.25 6.66 10.26
N ALA A 49 -14.67 5.47 10.37
CA ALA A 49 -15.03 4.32 9.56
C ALA A 49 -16.38 3.68 9.97
N GLU A 50 -16.95 4.02 11.13
CA GLU A 50 -18.28 3.60 11.62
C GLU A 50 -19.39 4.61 11.31
N GLY A 51 -19.07 5.88 11.09
CA GLY A 51 -20.03 6.94 10.77
C GLY A 51 -20.71 6.80 9.41
N GLU A 52 -20.14 6.00 8.51
CA GLU A 52 -20.79 5.58 7.26
C GLU A 52 -21.64 4.34 7.55
N THR A 53 -22.93 4.59 7.85
CA THR A 53 -24.00 3.63 8.10
C THR A 53 -24.14 2.57 7.01
N THR A 54 -23.33 1.52 7.04
CA THR A 54 -23.64 0.24 6.41
C THR A 54 -23.01 -0.89 7.20
N ALA A 55 -23.71 -2.03 7.27
CA ALA A 55 -23.27 -3.27 7.89
C ALA A 55 -22.12 -3.95 7.09
N VAL A 56 -21.11 -3.18 6.69
CA VAL A 56 -20.00 -3.65 5.87
C VAL A 56 -18.93 -4.22 6.79
N LYS A 57 -18.88 -5.55 6.84
CA LYS A 57 -17.71 -6.29 7.32
C LYS A 57 -16.53 -5.99 6.39
N ASN A 58 -15.32 -5.91 6.95
CA ASN A 58 -14.06 -5.60 6.27
C ASN A 58 -13.92 -4.12 5.89
N LYS A 59 -13.54 -3.29 6.85
CA LYS A 59 -13.25 -1.87 6.62
C LYS A 59 -11.81 -1.71 6.15
N PHE A 60 -11.55 -0.78 5.24
CA PHE A 60 -10.21 -0.56 4.68
C PHE A 60 -9.65 0.78 5.14
N LEU A 61 -8.43 0.73 5.68
CA LEU A 61 -7.65 1.88 6.08
C LEU A 61 -6.42 1.98 5.19
N PHE A 62 -6.33 3.03 4.39
CA PHE A 62 -5.14 3.35 3.62
C PHE A 62 -4.22 4.20 4.48
N ILE A 63 -3.01 3.71 4.71
CA ILE A 63 -1.99 4.41 5.49
C ILE A 63 -1.00 5.03 4.52
N ASP A 64 -1.11 6.35 4.35
CA ASP A 64 -0.15 7.12 3.59
C ASP A 64 1.21 7.06 4.29
N LEU A 65 2.21 6.54 3.59
CA LEU A 65 3.53 6.24 4.11
C LEU A 65 4.58 7.06 3.34
N PRO A 66 4.84 8.31 3.76
CA PRO A 66 5.87 9.15 3.17
C PRO A 66 7.24 8.49 3.22
N GLN A 67 8.10 8.77 2.24
CA GLN A 67 9.45 8.23 2.20
C GLN A 67 10.27 8.63 3.44
N SER A 68 10.10 9.86 3.91
CA SER A 68 10.66 10.43 5.14
C SER A 68 10.20 9.73 6.42
N PHE A 69 9.08 9.01 6.38
CA PHE A 69 8.66 8.15 7.48
C PHE A 69 9.45 6.83 7.49
N MET A 70 9.78 6.28 6.32
CA MET A 70 10.50 5.01 6.17
C MET A 70 12.02 5.17 6.33
N GLU A 71 12.55 6.30 5.88
CA GLU A 71 13.98 6.60 5.81
C GLU A 71 14.28 7.98 6.38
N ILE A 72 15.38 8.09 7.13
CA ILE A 72 15.92 9.36 7.66
C ILE A 72 16.74 10.06 6.58
N SER A 73 17.49 9.27 5.82
CA SER A 73 18.25 9.65 4.63
C SER A 73 18.35 8.41 3.74
N SER A 74 18.76 8.56 2.47
CA SER A 74 18.87 7.43 1.53
C SER A 74 19.64 6.25 2.16
N GLY A 75 18.99 5.09 2.24
CA GLY A 75 19.56 3.85 2.82
C GLY A 75 19.66 3.81 4.35
N ALA A 76 19.28 4.87 5.07
CA ALA A 76 19.23 4.93 6.52
C ALA A 76 17.79 4.88 7.01
N TYR A 77 17.29 3.66 7.29
CA TYR A 77 15.90 3.43 7.66
C TYR A 77 15.53 3.97 9.04
N ASN A 78 14.32 4.53 9.15
CA ASN A 78 13.75 5.02 10.41
C ASN A 78 13.10 3.88 11.21
N GLU A 79 13.93 3.03 11.82
CA GLU A 79 13.47 1.84 12.56
C GLU A 79 12.50 2.17 13.71
N THR A 80 12.65 3.33 14.36
CA THR A 80 11.76 3.77 15.44
C THR A 80 10.35 4.08 14.93
N ALA A 81 10.24 4.77 13.79
CA ALA A 81 8.95 5.06 13.17
C ALA A 81 8.28 3.77 12.65
N LEU A 82 9.05 2.89 12.00
CA LEU A 82 8.55 1.60 11.51
C LEU A 82 8.11 0.66 12.65
N ALA A 83 8.79 0.69 13.79
CA ALA A 83 8.35 -0.04 14.99
C ALA A 83 7.01 0.50 15.52
N SER A 84 6.84 1.82 15.56
CA SER A 84 5.58 2.46 15.98
C SER A 84 4.43 2.12 15.03
N LEU A 85 4.69 2.13 13.71
CA LEU A 85 3.72 1.70 12.70
C LEU A 85 3.32 0.24 12.89
N ARG A 86 4.30 -0.63 13.16
CA ARG A 86 4.03 -2.04 13.46
C ARG A 86 3.15 -2.20 14.70
N ASP A 87 3.42 -1.47 15.77
CA ASP A 87 2.62 -1.55 17.00
C ASP A 87 1.17 -1.11 16.77
N PHE A 88 0.96 -0.04 16.00
CA PHE A 88 -0.37 0.38 15.54
C PHE A 88 -1.06 -0.71 14.72
N LEU A 89 -0.38 -1.24 13.70
CA LEU A 89 -0.92 -2.29 12.82
C LEU A 89 -1.28 -3.56 13.62
N LYS A 90 -0.48 -3.91 14.62
CA LYS A 90 -0.76 -5.01 15.56
C LYS A 90 -1.97 -4.73 16.44
N ALA A 91 -2.13 -3.50 16.91
CA ALA A 91 -3.28 -3.13 17.74
C ALA A 91 -4.61 -3.30 17.00
N ILE A 92 -4.65 -3.04 15.68
CA ILE A 92 -5.86 -3.16 14.88
C ILE A 92 -6.17 -4.58 14.39
N GLU A 93 -5.30 -5.57 14.59
CA GLU A 93 -5.54 -6.98 14.16
C GLU A 93 -6.79 -7.61 14.78
N LYS A 94 -7.20 -7.14 15.97
CA LYS A 94 -8.39 -7.62 16.67
C LYS A 94 -9.68 -6.93 16.23
N SER A 95 -9.58 -6.00 15.28
CA SER A 95 -10.72 -5.27 14.72
C SER A 95 -11.10 -5.82 13.33
N GLU A 96 -12.18 -5.29 12.74
CA GLU A 96 -12.54 -5.59 11.35
C GLU A 96 -11.81 -4.68 10.32
N LEU A 97 -10.76 -3.96 10.74
CA LEU A 97 -9.95 -3.12 9.87
C LEU A 97 -8.86 -3.91 9.13
N ASN A 98 -8.74 -3.63 7.85
CA ASN A 98 -7.70 -4.12 6.97
C ASN A 98 -6.89 -2.92 6.46
N ALA A 99 -5.59 -2.91 6.70
CA ALA A 99 -4.68 -1.86 6.31
C ALA A 99 -4.10 -2.11 4.91
N VAL A 100 -4.16 -1.09 4.06
CA VAL A 100 -3.39 -0.99 2.82
C VAL A 100 -2.32 0.06 3.02
N ILE A 101 -1.06 -0.30 2.81
CA ILE A 101 0.04 0.65 2.91
C ILE A 101 0.13 1.42 1.60
N ALA A 102 0.14 2.74 1.64
CA ALA A 102 0.23 3.61 0.46
C ALA A 102 1.52 4.43 0.49
N PRO A 103 2.65 3.89 -0.03
CA PRO A 103 3.90 4.61 -0.09
C PRO A 103 3.80 5.88 -0.93
N GLN A 104 4.43 6.96 -0.47
CA GLN A 104 4.44 8.23 -1.19
C GLN A 104 5.88 8.69 -1.47
N PHE A 105 6.12 9.07 -2.73
CA PHE A 105 7.34 9.77 -3.11
C PHE A 105 7.33 11.20 -2.56
N GLU A 106 8.48 11.67 -2.12
CA GLU A 106 8.69 13.06 -1.74
C GLU A 106 9.79 13.65 -2.63
N ASP A 107 9.47 14.73 -3.35
CA ASP A 107 10.39 15.34 -4.31
C ASP A 107 11.63 15.96 -3.63
N ASP A 108 11.50 16.34 -2.35
CA ASP A 108 12.56 16.96 -1.55
C ASP A 108 13.35 15.95 -0.70
N PHE A 109 13.05 14.65 -0.81
CA PHE A 109 13.85 13.63 -0.14
C PHE A 109 15.19 13.48 -0.87
N ASP A 110 16.26 13.08 -0.15
CA ASP A 110 17.65 12.87 -0.65
C ASP A 110 17.78 11.80 -1.77
N THR A 111 16.71 11.53 -2.50
CA THR A 111 16.64 10.77 -3.73
C THR A 111 17.08 11.61 -4.94
N PRO A 112 17.88 11.06 -5.86
CA PRO A 112 18.10 11.66 -7.17
C PRO A 112 16.75 11.99 -7.82
N SER A 113 16.57 13.25 -8.23
CA SER A 113 15.35 13.74 -8.86
C SER A 113 14.96 12.82 -10.03
N LEU A 114 13.74 12.26 -9.99
CA LEU A 114 13.18 11.53 -11.11
C LEU A 114 12.92 12.51 -12.26
N GLN A 115 13.81 12.61 -13.25
CA GLN A 115 13.48 13.38 -14.46
C GLN A 115 12.52 12.57 -15.34
N ALA A 116 11.59 13.28 -15.98
CA ALA A 116 10.42 12.72 -16.67
C ALA A 116 10.76 11.92 -17.94
N ASP A 117 12.03 11.86 -18.33
CA ASP A 117 12.54 11.33 -19.58
C ASP A 117 13.75 10.38 -19.42
N SER A 118 14.28 10.22 -18.21
CA SER A 118 15.30 9.21 -17.89
C SER A 118 14.70 8.07 -17.09
N SER A 119 15.11 6.87 -17.48
CA SER A 119 15.26 5.72 -16.61
C SER A 119 16.18 6.06 -15.42
N ASP A 120 15.77 6.97 -14.53
CA ASP A 120 16.45 7.25 -13.26
C ASP A 120 16.14 6.10 -12.30
N SER A 121 16.68 4.94 -12.66
CA SER A 121 16.52 3.69 -11.95
C SER A 121 16.98 3.85 -10.50
N GLN A 122 17.97 4.71 -10.21
CA GLN A 122 18.48 4.88 -8.86
C GLN A 122 17.46 5.48 -7.87
N GLY A 123 16.66 6.47 -8.29
CA GLY A 123 15.62 7.05 -7.42
C GLY A 123 14.49 6.07 -7.16
N VAL A 124 14.05 5.36 -8.21
CA VAL A 124 13.04 4.31 -8.12
C VAL A 124 13.54 3.13 -7.27
N GLU A 125 14.76 2.65 -7.51
CA GLU A 125 15.40 1.56 -6.77
C GLU A 125 15.54 1.90 -5.29
N SER A 126 15.99 3.13 -4.95
CA SER A 126 16.08 3.58 -3.56
C SER A 126 14.71 3.61 -2.90
N PHE A 127 13.69 4.10 -3.59
CA PHE A 127 12.32 4.10 -3.07
C PHE A 127 11.77 2.68 -2.87
N ILE A 128 11.94 1.79 -3.86
CA ILE A 128 11.53 0.38 -3.75
C ILE A 128 12.26 -0.31 -2.59
N ALA A 129 13.53 0.02 -2.35
CA ALA A 129 14.28 -0.50 -1.21
C ALA A 129 13.70 -0.01 0.13
N ALA A 130 13.35 1.28 0.24
CA ALA A 130 12.67 1.84 1.41
C ALA A 130 11.36 1.12 1.72
N VAL A 131 10.50 0.97 0.71
CA VAL A 131 9.22 0.27 0.85
C VAL A 131 9.42 -1.21 1.18
N SER A 132 10.38 -1.88 0.53
CA SER A 132 10.69 -3.29 0.80
C SER A 132 11.17 -3.50 2.23
N HIS A 133 11.93 -2.55 2.78
CA HIS A 133 12.36 -2.58 4.17
C HIS A 133 11.18 -2.37 5.13
N ALA A 134 10.33 -1.38 4.87
CA ALA A 134 9.11 -1.14 5.63
C ALA A 134 8.18 -2.35 5.61
N ALA A 135 7.93 -2.95 4.44
CA ALA A 135 7.16 -4.18 4.28
C ALA A 135 7.72 -5.33 5.12
N ARG A 136 9.05 -5.49 5.15
CA ARG A 136 9.70 -6.50 5.99
C ARG A 136 9.52 -6.23 7.49
N ARG A 137 9.39 -4.98 7.93
CA ARG A 137 9.10 -4.63 9.32
C ARG A 137 7.69 -4.96 9.75
N ILE A 138 6.71 -4.79 8.87
CA ILE A 138 5.29 -5.03 9.16
C ILE A 138 4.78 -6.39 8.67
N LYS A 139 5.67 -7.25 8.13
CA LYS A 139 5.32 -8.53 7.49
C LYS A 139 4.51 -9.51 8.31
N ASP A 140 4.53 -9.36 9.63
CA ASP A 140 3.84 -10.24 10.57
C ASP A 140 2.50 -9.64 11.04
N CYS A 141 2.10 -8.48 10.52
CA CYS A 141 0.84 -7.82 10.81
C CYS A 141 -0.28 -8.38 9.91
N GLU A 142 -1.17 -9.18 10.49
CA GLU A 142 -2.34 -9.78 9.80
C GLU A 142 -3.37 -8.74 9.35
N SER A 143 -3.32 -7.54 9.93
CA SER A 143 -4.12 -6.40 9.51
C SER A 143 -3.67 -5.86 8.15
N VAL A 144 -2.40 -6.05 7.75
CA VAL A 144 -1.87 -5.55 6.48
C VAL A 144 -2.21 -6.54 5.36
N ILE A 145 -3.01 -6.09 4.40
CA ILE A 145 -3.45 -6.93 3.28
C ILE A 145 -2.66 -6.68 2.00
N GLY A 146 -1.96 -5.56 1.91
CA GLY A 146 -1.33 -5.17 0.67
C GLY A 146 -0.83 -3.74 0.60
N PHE A 147 -0.43 -3.35 -0.61
CA PHE A 147 0.23 -2.09 -0.91
C PHE A 147 -0.44 -1.38 -2.09
N ALA A 148 -0.60 -0.07 -1.99
CA ALA A 148 -0.89 0.76 -3.14
C ALA A 148 0.36 0.89 -4.02
N ILE A 149 0.17 0.97 -5.33
CA ILE A 149 1.19 1.28 -6.32
C ILE A 149 1.18 2.80 -6.48
N PRO A 150 2.28 3.50 -6.16
CA PRO A 150 2.35 4.94 -6.33
C PRO A 150 2.18 5.35 -7.80
N GLU A 151 1.48 6.46 -8.04
CA GLU A 151 1.24 6.99 -9.39
C GLU A 151 2.52 7.15 -10.23
N LYS A 152 3.62 7.59 -9.60
CA LYS A 152 4.92 7.73 -10.28
C LYS A 152 5.43 6.41 -10.87
N LEU A 153 5.12 5.26 -10.27
CA LEU A 153 5.52 3.95 -10.79
C LEU A 153 4.61 3.47 -11.94
N LEU A 154 3.38 3.99 -12.00
CA LEU A 154 2.41 3.68 -13.06
C LEU A 154 2.71 4.41 -14.37
N ALA A 155 3.47 5.52 -14.34
CA ALA A 155 3.77 6.33 -15.52
C ALA A 155 4.45 5.53 -16.67
N GLY A 156 5.19 4.46 -16.34
CA GLY A 156 5.81 3.56 -17.31
C GLY A 156 4.94 2.39 -17.78
N GLY A 157 3.64 2.37 -17.45
CA GLY A 157 2.74 1.25 -17.71
C GLY A 157 2.79 0.16 -16.62
N LEU A 158 2.10 -0.96 -16.89
CA LEU A 158 2.09 -2.15 -16.01
C LEU A 158 2.71 -3.39 -16.66
N GLY A 159 3.38 -3.23 -17.80
CA GLY A 159 4.08 -4.33 -18.48
C GLY A 159 5.25 -4.89 -17.66
N GLU A 160 5.76 -6.07 -18.03
CA GLU A 160 6.81 -6.80 -17.28
C GLU A 160 8.10 -6.00 -17.01
N LYS A 161 8.39 -4.99 -17.84
CA LYS A 161 9.57 -4.12 -17.73
C LYS A 161 9.28 -2.76 -17.07
N SER A 162 8.07 -2.56 -16.56
CA SER A 162 7.67 -1.32 -15.90
C SER A 162 8.23 -1.25 -14.47
N CYS A 163 8.37 -0.02 -13.95
CA CYS A 163 8.73 0.20 -12.56
C CYS A 163 7.67 -0.37 -11.60
N ALA A 164 6.39 -0.35 -12.00
CA ALA A 164 5.32 -0.99 -11.25
C ALA A 164 5.49 -2.51 -11.15
N ALA A 165 5.87 -3.18 -12.25
CA ALA A 165 6.15 -4.62 -12.23
C ALA A 165 7.36 -4.97 -11.35
N GLU A 166 8.41 -4.15 -11.37
CA GLU A 166 9.57 -4.29 -10.49
C GLU A 166 9.17 -4.15 -9.02
N TYR A 167 8.42 -3.09 -8.68
CA TYR A 167 7.89 -2.86 -7.34
C TYR A 167 7.06 -4.04 -6.80
N ILE A 168 6.13 -4.54 -7.62
CA ILE A 168 5.31 -5.70 -7.27
C ILE A 168 6.20 -6.94 -7.05
N SER A 169 7.16 -7.17 -7.94
CA SER A 169 8.07 -8.30 -7.88
C SER A 169 8.90 -8.28 -6.59
N GLU A 170 9.53 -7.15 -6.27
CA GLU A 170 10.37 -7.03 -5.06
C GLU A 170 9.56 -7.27 -3.77
N LEU A 171 8.36 -6.72 -3.67
CA LEU A 171 7.50 -6.94 -2.51
C LEU A 171 7.02 -8.39 -2.40
N LYS A 172 6.66 -9.02 -3.53
CA LYS A 172 6.20 -10.42 -3.56
C LYS A 172 7.32 -11.42 -3.22
N LYS A 173 8.59 -11.15 -3.55
CA LYS A 173 9.73 -12.07 -3.27
C LYS A 173 9.75 -12.60 -1.84
N LYS A 174 9.34 -11.79 -0.87
CA LYS A 174 9.35 -12.16 0.56
C LYS A 174 7.94 -12.24 1.16
N HIS A 175 6.94 -11.69 0.47
CA HIS A 175 5.59 -11.50 0.98
C HIS A 175 4.53 -11.74 -0.11
N GLU A 176 4.46 -12.99 -0.59
CA GLU A 176 3.59 -13.40 -1.70
C GLU A 176 2.08 -13.14 -1.45
N HIS A 177 1.68 -13.02 -0.19
CA HIS A 177 0.28 -12.80 0.21
C HIS A 177 -0.22 -11.37 0.01
N TYR A 178 0.66 -10.41 -0.32
CA TYR A 178 0.24 -9.02 -0.52
C TYR A 178 -0.54 -8.84 -1.81
N ILE A 179 -1.67 -8.14 -1.68
CA ILE A 179 -2.49 -7.64 -2.77
C ILE A 179 -1.99 -6.25 -3.17
N PHE A 180 -2.10 -5.91 -4.44
CA PHE A 180 -1.67 -4.61 -4.95
C PHE A 180 -2.87 -3.78 -5.38
N PHE A 181 -2.85 -2.50 -5.03
CA PHE A 181 -3.94 -1.56 -5.25
C PHE A 181 -3.47 -0.41 -6.12
N ALA A 182 -4.32 0.10 -7.01
CA ALA A 182 -4.05 1.31 -7.77
C ALA A 182 -5.30 2.17 -7.84
N GLY A 183 -5.16 3.47 -7.59
CA GLY A 183 -6.28 4.39 -7.61
C GLY A 183 -6.79 4.55 -9.03
N ARG A 184 -8.10 4.46 -9.24
CA ARG A 184 -8.70 4.59 -10.57
C ARG A 184 -8.30 5.90 -11.25
N ASN A 185 -8.31 7.00 -10.50
CA ASN A 185 -7.93 8.31 -11.01
C ASN A 185 -6.44 8.36 -11.42
N GLU A 186 -5.56 7.66 -10.71
CA GLU A 186 -4.12 7.58 -11.03
C GLU A 186 -3.92 6.82 -12.34
N ILE A 187 -4.57 5.65 -12.47
CA ILE A 187 -4.57 4.83 -13.70
C ILE A 187 -5.09 5.63 -14.91
N GLU A 188 -6.18 6.38 -14.72
CA GLU A 188 -6.77 7.20 -15.79
C GLU A 188 -5.84 8.36 -16.18
N ARG A 189 -5.17 9.00 -15.22
CA ARG A 189 -4.18 10.08 -15.47
C ARG A 189 -2.96 9.61 -16.26
N VAL A 190 -2.45 8.41 -15.96
CA VAL A 190 -1.29 7.84 -16.67
C VAL A 190 -1.67 7.02 -17.91
N HIS A 191 -2.96 6.98 -18.27
CA HIS A 191 -3.48 6.25 -19.43
C HIS A 191 -3.22 4.73 -19.44
N CYS A 192 -3.11 4.10 -18.26
CA CYS A 192 -2.80 2.67 -18.10
C CYS A 192 -4.03 1.75 -17.96
N ILE A 193 -5.23 2.24 -18.26
CA ILE A 193 -6.48 1.50 -18.02
C ILE A 193 -6.54 0.16 -18.77
N ASN A 194 -5.99 0.11 -19.99
CA ASN A 194 -5.94 -1.11 -20.79
C ASN A 194 -4.95 -2.14 -20.23
N ASP A 195 -3.87 -1.66 -19.60
CA ASP A 195 -2.84 -2.52 -19.01
C ASP A 195 -3.38 -3.19 -17.75
N VAL A 196 -4.13 -2.44 -16.93
CA VAL A 196 -4.72 -2.94 -15.67
C VAL A 196 -5.66 -4.12 -15.90
N ALA A 197 -6.43 -4.12 -16.99
CA ALA A 197 -7.47 -5.11 -17.26
C ALA A 197 -6.98 -6.57 -17.26
N ASN A 198 -5.68 -6.79 -17.48
CA ASN A 198 -5.05 -8.11 -17.51
C ASN A 198 -4.16 -8.39 -16.29
N THR A 199 -4.35 -7.67 -15.18
CA THR A 199 -3.56 -7.79 -13.97
C THR A 199 -4.40 -8.20 -12.76
N ASP A 200 -3.73 -8.69 -11.71
CA ASP A 200 -4.33 -8.94 -10.39
C ASP A 200 -4.23 -7.72 -9.47
N ILE A 201 -4.27 -6.50 -10.04
CA ILE A 201 -4.26 -5.25 -9.28
C ILE A 201 -5.71 -4.84 -9.00
N VAL A 202 -6.01 -4.54 -7.75
CA VAL A 202 -7.32 -4.05 -7.32
C VAL A 202 -7.43 -2.56 -7.61
N MET A 203 -8.47 -2.17 -8.35
CA MET A 203 -8.79 -0.75 -8.55
C MET A 203 -9.69 -0.24 -7.43
N TYR A 204 -9.40 0.94 -6.91
CA TYR A 204 -10.19 1.63 -5.88
C TYR A 204 -10.48 3.09 -6.24
#